data_AF-A0A3D3QYZ1-F1
#
_entry.id   AF-A0A3D3QYZ1-F1
#
_cell.length_a   1.000
_cell.length_b   1.000
_cell.length_c   1.000
_cell.angle_alpha   90.00
_cell.angle_beta   90.00
_cell.angle_gamma   90.00
#
_symmetry.space_group_name_H-M   'P 1'
#
loop_
_entity.id
_entity.type
_entity.pdbx_description
1 polymer ?
#
loop_
_entity_poly.entity_id
_entity_poly.type
_entity_poly.pdbx_seq_one_letter_code
_entity_poly.pdbx_strand_id
1 'polypeptide(L)'
;MQTGVESAPGCSRCGLHWLIALSCCLASFMSLSACTGFRSVVPAPLVFEEQSAKILELAPLGTPKEQAIRQLNDAGISGDFASSPSIYYCDLWQREDGSLWHLNVALLFQEDGTLYKTRPAQADVSWEKDASTTQQSEP
;
A
#
# COMPACT_ATOMS: atom_id res chain seq x y z
N MET A 1 29.06 64.75 42.47
CA MET A 1 28.40 64.34 41.21
C MET A 1 28.97 62.97 40.83
N GLN A 2 28.07 62.01 40.54
CA GLN A 2 28.24 60.66 39.93
C GLN A 2 29.22 59.68 40.62
N THR A 3 28.75 58.74 41.45
CA THR A 3 28.26 57.37 41.13
C THR A 3 29.23 56.55 40.27
N GLY A 4 29.97 55.64 40.91
CA GLY A 4 30.51 54.45 40.26
C GLY A 4 29.44 53.35 40.14
N VAL A 5 29.67 52.38 39.27
CA VAL A 5 29.61 50.93 39.53
C VAL A 5 30.24 50.23 38.31
N GLU A 6 31.18 49.36 38.62
CA GLU A 6 31.83 48.37 37.77
C GLU A 6 30.86 47.23 37.38
N SER A 7 30.91 46.74 36.14
CA SER A 7 30.51 45.36 35.80
C SER A 7 30.96 44.94 34.40
N ALA A 8 32.08 44.20 34.40
CA ALA A 8 32.20 42.81 33.93
C ALA A 8 31.88 42.41 32.45
N PRO A 9 32.45 41.27 31.98
CA PRO A 9 33.02 41.13 30.64
C PRO A 9 32.27 40.18 29.69
N GLY A 10 32.61 40.28 28.40
CA GLY A 10 32.70 39.16 27.46
C GLY A 10 31.40 38.64 26.83
N CYS A 11 31.38 38.57 25.48
CA CYS A 11 30.87 37.38 24.78
C CYS A 11 31.11 37.46 23.26
N SER A 12 32.24 36.94 22.78
CA SER A 12 32.41 36.54 21.37
C SER A 12 31.62 35.27 21.01
N ARG A 13 30.64 34.85 21.84
CA ARG A 13 29.88 33.59 21.71
C ARG A 13 28.54 33.75 20.97
N CYS A 14 28.17 34.96 20.54
CA CYS A 14 26.87 35.20 19.90
C CYS A 14 26.85 34.87 18.38
N GLY A 15 27.97 35.01 17.67
CA GLY A 15 28.03 34.72 16.23
C GLY A 15 28.11 33.22 15.90
N LEU A 16 28.75 32.43 16.78
CA LEU A 16 28.99 31.01 16.55
C LEU A 16 27.72 30.16 16.76
N HIS A 17 26.88 30.52 17.72
CA HIS A 17 25.61 29.82 17.97
C HIS A 17 24.58 30.04 16.86
N TRP A 18 24.58 31.21 16.21
CA TRP A 18 23.66 31.52 15.12
C TRP A 18 23.98 30.71 13.86
N LEU A 19 25.27 30.50 13.57
CA LEU A 19 25.74 29.65 12.47
C LEU A 19 25.49 28.15 12.71
N ILE A 20 25.62 27.68 13.95
CA ILE A 20 25.32 26.28 14.33
C ILE A 20 23.81 26.00 14.25
N ALA A 21 22.97 26.94 14.69
CA ALA A 21 21.51 26.80 14.59
C ALA A 21 21.03 26.78 13.12
N LEU A 22 21.62 27.60 12.24
CA LEU A 22 21.31 27.59 10.81
C LEU A 22 21.74 26.28 10.13
N SER A 23 22.90 25.74 10.52
CA SER A 23 23.44 24.46 10.02
C SER A 23 22.58 23.26 10.42
N CYS A 24 22.05 23.25 11.65
CA CYS A 24 21.21 22.16 12.15
C CYS A 24 19.82 22.13 11.46
N CYS A 25 19.29 23.30 11.10
CA CYS A 25 18.04 23.40 10.32
C CYS A 25 18.20 22.94 8.87
N LEU A 26 19.33 23.24 8.21
CA LEU A 26 19.56 22.78 6.84
C LEU A 26 19.82 21.27 6.72
N ALA A 27 20.49 20.66 7.71
CA ALA A 27 20.74 19.22 7.73
C ALA A 27 19.46 18.38 7.92
N SER A 28 18.43 18.97 8.53
CA SER A 28 17.14 18.29 8.78
C SER A 28 16.27 18.16 7.52
N PHE A 29 16.52 18.96 6.48
CA PHE A 29 15.76 18.91 5.22
C PHE A 29 16.30 17.91 4.19
N MET A 30 17.54 17.44 4.34
CA MET A 30 18.19 16.55 3.36
C MET A 30 17.96 15.05 3.59
N SER A 31 17.19 14.66 4.62
CA SER A 31 16.97 13.24 4.96
C SER A 31 15.62 12.67 4.51
N LEU A 32 14.80 13.40 3.74
CA LEU A 32 13.45 12.97 3.33
C LEU A 32 13.31 12.62 1.85
N SER A 33 14.39 12.63 1.07
CA SER A 33 14.33 12.46 -0.39
C SER A 33 15.08 11.23 -0.87
N ALA A 34 14.55 10.01 -0.64
CA ALA A 34 14.85 8.84 -1.49
C ALA A 34 14.05 7.57 -1.11
N CYS A 35 12.71 7.59 -1.17
CA CYS A 35 11.94 6.32 -1.20
C CYS A 35 10.82 6.33 -2.26
N THR A 36 10.88 7.19 -3.28
CA THR A 36 10.01 7.05 -4.46
C THR A 36 10.70 6.15 -5.49
N GLY A 37 11.04 4.93 -5.07
CA GLY A 37 11.39 3.88 -6.02
C GLY A 37 10.15 3.61 -6.86
N PHE A 38 10.25 3.77 -8.18
CA PHE A 38 9.22 3.35 -9.12
C PHE A 38 9.05 1.84 -8.94
N ARG A 39 8.11 1.42 -8.08
CA ARG A 39 7.82 0.00 -7.86
C ARG A 39 7.12 -0.49 -9.11
N SER A 40 7.86 -1.21 -9.95
CA SER A 40 7.31 -1.83 -11.14
C SER A 40 6.33 -2.92 -10.69
N VAL A 41 5.06 -2.75 -11.06
CA VAL A 41 4.05 -3.79 -10.89
C VAL A 41 4.28 -4.81 -11.98
N VAL A 42 4.62 -6.03 -11.58
CA VAL A 42 4.82 -7.16 -12.49
C VAL A 42 3.71 -8.17 -12.27
N PRO A 43 3.24 -8.88 -13.31
CA PRO A 43 2.36 -10.02 -13.10
C PRO A 43 3.08 -11.04 -12.21
N ALA A 44 2.36 -11.63 -11.26
CA ALA A 44 2.94 -12.69 -10.43
C ALA A 44 3.47 -13.83 -11.34
N PRO A 45 4.71 -14.32 -11.14
CA PRO A 45 5.27 -15.42 -11.93
C PRO A 45 4.68 -16.79 -11.55
N LEU A 46 3.50 -16.81 -10.93
CA LEU A 46 2.82 -17.98 -10.38
C LEU A 46 1.47 -18.15 -11.05
N VAL A 47 1.05 -19.38 -11.28
CA VAL A 47 -0.32 -19.66 -11.75
C VAL A 47 -1.33 -19.47 -10.61
N PHE A 48 -2.62 -19.40 -10.95
CA PHE A 48 -3.70 -19.17 -9.97
C PHE A 48 -3.63 -20.17 -8.80
N GLU A 49 -3.43 -21.46 -9.08
CA GLU A 49 -3.41 -22.52 -8.07
C GLU A 49 -2.29 -22.31 -7.06
N GLU A 50 -1.10 -21.90 -7.52
CA GLU A 50 0.06 -21.61 -6.68
C GLU A 50 -0.15 -20.35 -5.86
N GLN A 51 -0.70 -19.29 -6.46
CA GLN A 51 -1.05 -18.06 -5.75
C GLN A 51 -2.08 -18.35 -4.66
N SER A 52 -3.13 -19.13 -4.98
CA SER A 52 -4.17 -19.52 -4.05
C SER A 52 -3.61 -20.37 -2.90
N ALA A 53 -2.72 -21.32 -3.18
CA ALA A 53 -2.09 -22.14 -2.14
C ALA A 53 -1.32 -21.26 -1.15
N LYS A 54 -0.51 -20.32 -1.66
CA LYS A 54 0.25 -19.39 -0.81
C LYS A 54 -0.64 -18.46 0.01
N ILE A 55 -1.75 -18.00 -0.57
CA ILE A 55 -2.73 -17.18 0.17
C ILE A 55 -3.39 -18.00 1.28
N LEU A 56 -3.72 -19.26 1.02
CA LEU A 56 -4.33 -20.14 2.02
C LEU A 56 -3.35 -20.60 3.11
N GLU A 57 -2.04 -20.59 2.86
CA GLU A 57 -1.02 -20.75 3.90
C GLU A 57 -1.03 -19.58 4.90
N LEU A 58 -1.32 -18.36 4.42
CA LEU A 58 -1.41 -17.16 5.24
C LEU A 58 -2.76 -17.03 5.95
N ALA A 59 -3.84 -17.26 5.21
CA ALA A 59 -5.22 -17.18 5.68
C ALA A 59 -5.96 -18.49 5.32
N PRO A 60 -5.92 -19.51 6.20
CA PRO A 60 -6.56 -20.80 5.95
C PRO A 60 -8.08 -20.70 5.81
N LEU A 61 -8.68 -21.72 5.17
CA LEU A 61 -10.14 -21.87 5.16
C LEU A 61 -10.70 -21.93 6.59
N GLY A 62 -11.89 -21.37 6.77
CA GLY A 62 -12.54 -21.17 8.07
C GLY A 62 -12.10 -19.90 8.80
N THR A 63 -11.06 -19.21 8.34
CA THR A 63 -10.58 -17.98 8.99
C THR A 63 -11.64 -16.88 8.90
N PRO A 64 -11.95 -16.18 10.01
CA PRO A 64 -12.85 -15.03 9.98
C PRO A 64 -12.29 -13.90 9.10
N LYS A 65 -13.17 -13.22 8.38
CA LYS A 65 -12.84 -12.12 7.46
C LYS A 65 -11.81 -11.13 7.98
N GLU A 66 -12.07 -10.54 9.14
CA GLU A 66 -11.21 -9.50 9.72
C GLU A 66 -9.84 -10.06 10.11
N GLN A 67 -9.77 -11.33 10.46
CA GLN A 67 -8.50 -12.01 10.73
C GLN A 67 -7.75 -12.31 9.43
N ALA A 68 -8.42 -12.82 8.41
CA ALA A 68 -7.83 -13.11 7.11
C ALA A 68 -7.21 -11.85 6.49
N ILE A 69 -7.95 -10.74 6.47
CA ILE A 69 -7.45 -9.45 5.94
C ILE A 69 -6.22 -8.98 6.71
N ARG A 70 -6.22 -9.08 8.05
CA ARG A 70 -5.06 -8.71 8.86
C ARG A 70 -3.84 -9.55 8.52
N GLN A 71 -4.00 -10.87 8.46
CA GLN A 71 -2.90 -11.79 8.10
C GLN A 71 -2.34 -11.50 6.70
N LEU A 72 -3.20 -11.18 5.74
CA LEU A 72 -2.79 -10.79 4.39
C LEU A 72 -2.04 -9.45 4.39
N ASN A 73 -2.56 -8.45 5.07
CA ASN A 73 -1.91 -7.14 5.19
C ASN A 73 -0.54 -7.25 5.87
N ASP A 74 -0.44 -8.04 6.93
CA ASP A 74 0.83 -8.31 7.64
C ASP A 74 1.84 -9.02 6.73
N ALA A 75 1.36 -9.84 5.78
CA ALA A 75 2.17 -10.48 4.74
C ALA A 75 2.47 -9.57 3.53
N GLY A 76 2.02 -8.31 3.55
CA GLY A 76 2.21 -7.35 2.46
C GLY A 76 1.26 -7.54 1.27
N ILE A 77 0.17 -8.29 1.46
CA ILE A 77 -0.90 -8.45 0.46
C ILE A 77 -1.98 -7.41 0.74
N SER A 78 -2.28 -6.57 -0.25
CA SER A 78 -3.36 -5.60 -0.20
C SER A 78 -4.44 -5.92 -1.23
N GLY A 79 -5.65 -5.44 -0.97
CA GLY A 79 -6.80 -5.67 -1.82
C GLY A 79 -8.06 -5.02 -1.24
N ASP A 80 -9.17 -5.16 -1.96
CA ASP A 80 -10.42 -4.51 -1.64
C ASP A 80 -11.64 -5.42 -1.80
N PHE A 81 -12.71 -5.08 -1.09
CA PHE A 81 -14.00 -5.74 -1.28
C PHE A 81 -14.67 -5.28 -2.57
N ALA A 82 -15.42 -6.22 -3.17
CA ALA A 82 -16.44 -5.87 -4.15
C ALA A 82 -17.50 -4.93 -3.52
N SER A 83 -18.48 -4.50 -4.32
CA SER A 83 -19.67 -3.82 -3.77
C SER A 83 -20.40 -4.64 -2.70
N SER A 84 -20.15 -5.96 -2.62
CA SER A 84 -20.63 -6.84 -1.55
C SER A 84 -19.49 -7.31 -0.63
N PRO A 85 -19.77 -7.51 0.66
CA PRO A 85 -18.75 -7.92 1.63
C PRO A 85 -18.37 -9.41 1.49
N SER A 86 -18.94 -10.16 0.55
CA SER A 86 -18.70 -11.60 0.41
C SER A 86 -17.47 -11.94 -0.43
N ILE A 87 -16.90 -10.96 -1.15
CA ILE A 87 -15.78 -11.19 -2.07
C ILE A 87 -14.72 -10.12 -1.86
N TYR A 88 -13.53 -10.57 -1.47
CA TYR A 88 -12.35 -9.72 -1.32
C TYR A 88 -11.35 -10.05 -2.43
N TYR A 89 -10.99 -9.08 -3.25
CA TYR A 89 -10.02 -9.24 -4.31
C TYR A 89 -8.63 -8.93 -3.78
N CYS A 90 -7.70 -9.88 -3.85
CA CYS A 90 -6.29 -9.62 -3.57
C CYS A 90 -5.68 -9.00 -4.83
N ASP A 91 -5.21 -7.76 -4.71
CA ASP A 91 -4.73 -6.99 -5.87
C ASP A 91 -3.21 -7.02 -5.97
N LEU A 92 -2.52 -6.70 -4.88
CA LEU A 92 -1.06 -6.50 -4.89
C LEU A 92 -0.39 -7.27 -3.76
N TRP A 93 0.75 -7.88 -4.05
CA TRP A 93 1.63 -8.46 -3.04
C TRP A 93 3.00 -7.79 -3.09
N GLN A 94 3.33 -7.05 -2.03
CA GLN A 94 4.68 -6.55 -1.82
C GLN A 94 5.59 -7.69 -1.37
N ARG A 95 6.58 -8.00 -2.20
CA ARG A 95 7.60 -9.01 -1.91
C ARG A 95 8.79 -8.41 -1.16
N GLU A 96 9.54 -9.28 -0.49
CA GLU A 96 10.74 -8.89 0.27
C GLU A 96 11.85 -8.30 -0.61
N ASP A 97 11.91 -8.70 -1.89
CA ASP A 97 12.85 -8.18 -2.89
C ASP A 97 12.45 -6.78 -3.43
N GLY A 98 11.35 -6.22 -2.92
CA GLY A 98 10.82 -4.92 -3.34
C GLY A 98 9.94 -4.97 -4.60
N SER A 99 9.76 -6.15 -5.22
CA SER A 99 8.83 -6.30 -6.33
C SER A 99 7.37 -6.23 -5.85
N LEU A 100 6.49 -5.74 -6.72
CA LEU A 100 5.06 -5.68 -6.48
C LEU A 100 4.35 -6.59 -7.48
N TRP A 101 3.77 -7.68 -6.98
CA TRP A 101 3.10 -8.66 -7.82
C TRP A 101 1.62 -8.34 -7.91
N HIS A 102 1.07 -8.30 -9.13
CA HIS A 102 -0.37 -8.30 -9.31
C HIS A 102 -0.92 -9.71 -9.16
N LEU A 103 -1.89 -9.89 -8.26
CA LEU A 103 -2.49 -11.17 -7.94
C LEU A 103 -3.77 -11.40 -8.74
N ASN A 104 -4.06 -12.67 -9.02
CA ASN A 104 -5.30 -13.08 -9.66
C ASN A 104 -6.12 -13.96 -8.71
N VAL A 105 -6.31 -13.54 -7.47
CA VAL A 105 -7.05 -14.33 -6.46
C VAL A 105 -8.10 -13.48 -5.77
N ALA A 106 -9.31 -14.01 -5.68
CA ALA A 106 -10.38 -13.49 -4.86
C ALA A 106 -10.74 -14.49 -3.76
N LEU A 107 -10.91 -13.98 -2.54
CA LEU A 107 -11.39 -14.71 -1.37
C LEU A 107 -12.90 -14.63 -1.27
N LEU A 108 -13.55 -15.77 -1.06
CA LEU A 108 -15.00 -15.87 -0.90
C LEU A 108 -15.32 -16.18 0.55
N PHE A 109 -16.10 -15.29 1.16
CA PHE A 109 -16.58 -15.42 2.52
C PHE A 109 -18.03 -15.89 2.53
N GLN A 110 -18.36 -16.77 3.47
CA GLN A 110 -19.73 -17.12 3.80
C GLN A 110 -20.46 -15.92 4.43
N GLU A 111 -21.77 -16.06 4.61
CA GLU A 111 -22.60 -15.06 5.29
C GLU A 111 -22.15 -14.84 6.75
N ASP A 112 -21.66 -15.89 7.40
CA ASP A 112 -21.08 -15.83 8.76
C ASP A 112 -19.70 -15.15 8.81
N GLY A 113 -19.16 -14.73 7.66
CA GLY A 113 -17.88 -14.05 7.55
C GLY A 113 -16.67 -14.98 7.53
N THR A 114 -16.84 -16.30 7.41
CA THR A 114 -15.72 -17.26 7.32
C THR A 114 -15.25 -17.47 5.88
N LEU A 115 -13.94 -17.52 5.67
CA LEU A 115 -13.34 -17.82 4.37
C LEU A 115 -13.64 -19.28 3.99
N TYR A 116 -14.30 -19.53 2.86
CA TYR A 116 -14.62 -20.91 2.44
C TYR A 116 -13.99 -21.32 1.12
N LYS A 117 -13.61 -20.37 0.26
CA LYS A 117 -13.08 -20.68 -1.07
C LYS A 117 -12.26 -19.52 -1.64
N THR A 118 -11.38 -19.86 -2.59
CA THR A 118 -10.71 -18.92 -3.49
C THR A 118 -11.17 -19.12 -4.94
N ARG A 119 -11.07 -18.06 -5.75
CA ARG A 119 -11.28 -18.14 -7.21
C ARG A 119 -10.37 -17.16 -7.94
N PRO A 120 -10.17 -17.31 -9.27
CA PRO A 120 -9.52 -16.28 -10.06
C PRO A 120 -10.25 -14.92 -9.94
N ALA A 121 -9.50 -13.84 -9.76
CA ALA A 121 -10.06 -12.49 -9.70
C ALA A 121 -10.61 -12.05 -11.07
N GLN A 122 -9.89 -12.37 -12.14
CA GLN A 122 -10.36 -12.26 -13.50
C GLN A 122 -11.00 -13.59 -13.92
N ALA A 123 -12.26 -13.78 -13.55
CA ALA A 123 -13.11 -14.73 -14.25
C ALA A 123 -13.54 -14.08 -15.56
N ASP A 124 -13.29 -14.71 -16.71
CA ASP A 124 -13.82 -14.28 -18.01
C ASP A 124 -15.32 -14.06 -17.90
N VAL A 125 -15.75 -12.80 -17.88
CA VAL A 125 -17.12 -12.45 -18.23
C VAL A 125 -17.09 -12.25 -19.74
N SER A 126 -17.22 -13.34 -20.50
CA SER A 126 -17.66 -13.26 -21.89
C SER A 126 -19.11 -12.77 -21.88
N TRP A 127 -19.27 -11.45 -21.78
CA TRP A 127 -20.50 -10.81 -22.22
C TRP A 127 -20.37 -10.74 -23.74
N GLU A 128 -21.03 -11.65 -24.45
CA GLU A 128 -21.29 -11.46 -25.87
C GLU A 128 -21.91 -10.07 -26.02
N LYS A 129 -21.15 -9.14 -26.58
CA LYS A 129 -21.69 -7.86 -27.06
C LYS A 129 -22.55 -8.22 -28.27
N ASP A 130 -23.81 -8.59 -28.02
CA ASP A 130 -24.84 -8.53 -29.05
C ASP A 130 -24.89 -7.08 -29.51
N ALA A 131 -24.14 -6.82 -30.58
CA ALA A 131 -24.17 -5.60 -31.33
C ALA A 131 -25.52 -5.55 -32.03
N SER A 132 -26.55 -5.12 -31.28
CA SER A 132 -27.77 -4.55 -31.83
C SER A 132 -27.33 -3.39 -32.73
N THR A 133 -27.25 -3.69 -34.02
CA THR A 133 -27.02 -2.73 -35.09
C THR A 133 -28.21 -1.80 -35.12
N THR A 134 -28.13 -0.69 -34.39
CA THR A 134 -28.96 0.49 -34.62
C THR A 134 -28.29 1.29 -35.75
N GLN A 135 -28.72 1.05 -36.98
CA GLN A 135 -28.53 2.01 -38.06
C GLN A 135 -29.59 3.11 -37.91
N GLN A 136 -29.16 4.24 -37.36
CA GLN A 136 -29.72 5.60 -37.52
C GLN A 136 -28.61 6.35 -38.27
N SER A 137 -28.79 7.18 -39.30
CA SER A 137 -29.95 7.95 -39.77
C SER A 137 -29.64 8.45 -41.20
N GLU A 138 -30.69 8.59 -42.05
CA GLU A 138 -31.05 9.74 -42.91
C GLU A 138 -30.06 10.39 -43.91
N PRO A 139 -30.50 11.17 -44.93
CA PRO A 139 -31.71 12.02 -45.03
C PRO A 139 -32.85 11.52 -45.94
#